data_AF-A0A554IGI8-F1
#
_entry.id   AF-A0A554IGI8-F1
#
_cell.length_a   1.000
_cell.length_b   1.000
_cell.length_c   1.000
_cell.angle_alpha   90.00
_cell.angle_beta   90.00
_cell.angle_gamma   90.00
#
_symmetry.space_group_name_H-M   'P 1'
#
loop_
_entity.id
_entity.type
_entity.pdbx_description
1 polymer ?
#
loop_
_entity_poly.entity_id
_entity_poly.type
_entity_poly.pdbx_seq_one_letter_code
_entity_poly.pdbx_strand_id
1 'polypeptide(L)'
;MKNNTKIILNTYVEPNAFKYGLKIASSFSEEFLGIIAKGGEVIEVAPNETKKIENNLSQSKLLIVYVGEGATFEYVESSKSQVVGKNDIHIILAGRGAKASITSSYDFVGESEVDIYHKIYHEASHTISKIDVRGVLKDKAHVIYRSDIAMGKEIEAKGEESASFLILSEEARVDAIPSLDIASNDVRCSHSLSIKDISRDELFYPMSRGLDEENSYKLLVDGFLEI
;
A
#
# COMPACT_ATOMS: atom_id res chain seq x y z
N MET A 1 -11.33 -0.39 30.29
CA MET A 1 -10.89 0.32 29.06
C MET A 1 -9.40 0.69 29.02
N LYS A 2 -8.57 0.43 30.06
CA LYS A 2 -7.13 0.77 30.06
C LYS A 2 -6.16 -0.35 29.60
N ASN A 3 -6.65 -1.57 29.32
CA ASN A 3 -5.78 -2.72 29.03
C ASN A 3 -5.54 -3.02 27.55
N ASN A 4 -6.35 -2.50 26.62
CA ASN A 4 -6.21 -2.85 25.20
C ASN A 4 -5.16 -2.00 24.48
N THR A 5 -4.85 -0.80 24.96
CA THR A 5 -3.87 0.11 24.33
C THR A 5 -2.44 -0.42 24.47
N LYS A 6 -2.11 -1.10 25.58
CA LYS A 6 -0.78 -1.71 25.80
C LYS A 6 -0.50 -2.92 24.88
N ILE A 7 -1.53 -3.61 24.40
CA ILE A 7 -1.37 -4.80 23.53
C ILE A 7 -0.99 -4.38 22.09
N ILE A 8 -1.42 -3.19 21.66
CA ILE A 8 -1.10 -2.59 20.34
C ILE A 8 0.35 -2.01 20.33
N LEU A 9 0.98 -1.83 21.50
CA LEU A 9 2.30 -1.20 21.64
C LEU A 9 3.49 -2.15 21.44
N ASN A 10 3.34 -3.45 21.70
CA ASN A 10 4.43 -4.43 21.53
C ASN A 10 4.52 -5.04 20.11
N THR A 11 3.58 -4.72 19.23
CA THR A 11 3.37 -5.40 17.94
C THR A 11 4.15 -4.79 16.76
N TYR A 12 4.96 -3.75 16.99
CA TYR A 12 5.74 -3.08 15.94
C TYR A 12 7.25 -3.37 16.01
N VAL A 13 7.70 -4.13 17.02
CA VAL A 13 9.14 -4.36 17.28
C VAL A 13 9.57 -5.79 16.91
N GLU A 14 8.63 -6.71 16.66
CA GLU A 14 8.95 -8.09 16.27
C GLU A 14 8.58 -8.37 14.81
N PRO A 15 9.50 -8.92 13.99
CA PRO A 15 9.27 -9.26 12.57
C PRO A 15 8.04 -10.14 12.32
N ASN A 16 7.61 -10.91 13.33
CA ASN A 16 6.48 -11.84 13.26
C ASN A 16 5.22 -11.36 14.00
N ALA A 17 5.10 -10.07 14.30
CA ALA A 17 3.93 -9.51 14.95
C ALA A 17 2.81 -9.24 13.92
N PHE A 18 2.34 -10.31 13.29
CA PHE A 18 1.21 -10.33 12.39
C PHE A 18 -0.07 -9.87 13.11
N LYS A 19 -0.92 -9.12 12.38
CA LYS A 19 -2.39 -9.09 12.53
C LYS A 19 -3.09 -7.99 13.35
N TYR A 20 -2.49 -6.83 13.64
CA TYR A 20 -3.25 -5.71 14.22
C TYR A 20 -3.10 -4.43 13.42
N GLY A 21 -4.10 -4.12 12.60
CA GLY A 21 -4.28 -2.78 12.05
C GLY A 21 -4.53 -1.79 13.21
N LEU A 22 -3.88 -0.63 13.16
CA LEU A 22 -4.21 0.49 14.02
C LEU A 22 -5.69 0.83 13.83
N LYS A 23 -6.49 0.67 14.90
CA LYS A 23 -7.88 1.14 14.92
C LYS A 23 -7.84 2.59 15.41
N ILE A 24 -7.83 3.52 14.46
CA ILE A 24 -7.86 4.96 14.73
C ILE A 24 -9.30 5.30 15.13
N ALA A 25 -9.51 5.76 16.36
CA ALA A 25 -10.80 6.28 16.81
C ALA A 25 -10.78 7.80 16.73
N SER A 26 -11.95 8.42 16.61
CA SER A 26 -12.16 9.83 16.24
C SER A 26 -11.63 10.90 17.23
N SER A 27 -10.77 10.58 18.19
CA SER A 27 -10.24 11.53 19.19
C SER A 27 -8.78 11.93 18.91
N PHE A 28 -8.61 13.23 18.67
CA PHE A 28 -7.62 13.87 17.80
C PHE A 28 -6.22 14.17 18.40
N SER A 29 -5.84 13.70 19.60
CA SER A 29 -4.56 14.14 20.22
C SER A 29 -3.70 13.03 20.85
N GLU A 30 -4.28 12.14 21.66
CA GLU A 30 -3.50 11.09 22.33
C GLU A 30 -2.99 10.01 21.34
N GLU A 31 -3.75 9.75 20.27
CA GLU A 31 -3.39 8.75 19.26
C GLU A 31 -2.13 9.16 18.47
N PHE A 32 -2.06 10.42 18.02
CA PHE A 32 -0.91 10.95 17.28
C PHE A 32 0.37 10.97 18.11
N LEU A 33 0.28 11.34 19.40
CA LEU A 33 1.41 11.24 20.32
C LEU A 33 1.89 9.78 20.44
N GLY A 34 0.98 8.81 20.47
CA GLY A 34 1.31 7.39 20.45
C GLY A 34 1.94 6.91 19.14
N ILE A 35 1.54 7.47 18.00
CA ILE A 35 2.10 7.19 16.67
C ILE A 35 3.52 7.74 16.56
N ILE A 36 3.71 9.02 16.90
CA ILE A 36 5.01 9.69 16.88
C ILE A 36 5.98 9.03 17.85
N ALA A 37 5.52 8.65 19.06
CA ALA A 37 6.34 7.95 20.03
C ALA A 37 6.83 6.56 19.56
N LYS A 38 6.19 5.96 18.55
CA LYS A 38 6.59 4.70 17.91
C LYS A 38 7.43 4.91 16.65
N GLY A 39 7.85 6.14 16.36
CA GLY A 39 8.62 6.47 15.15
C GLY A 39 7.76 6.67 13.89
N GLY A 40 6.44 6.82 14.04
CA GLY A 40 5.55 7.17 12.93
C GLY A 40 5.60 8.66 12.58
N GLU A 41 5.29 8.97 11.33
CA GLU A 41 5.16 10.32 10.80
C GLU A 41 3.68 10.69 10.61
N VAL A 42 3.36 11.94 10.89
CA VAL A 42 2.00 12.48 10.76
C VAL A 42 2.05 13.68 9.82
N ILE A 43 1.18 13.69 8.83
CA ILE A 43 1.10 14.74 7.83
C ILE A 43 -0.33 15.26 7.74
N GLU A 44 -0.47 16.57 7.78
CA GLU A 44 -1.73 17.24 7.46
C GLU A 44 -1.60 17.92 6.10
N VAL A 45 -2.62 17.74 5.25
CA VAL A 45 -2.76 18.42 3.96
C VAL A 45 -3.91 19.40 4.11
N ALA A 46 -3.62 20.69 3.99
CA ALA A 46 -4.59 21.74 4.24
C ALA A 46 -5.71 21.73 3.18
N PRO A 47 -6.88 22.33 3.46
CA PRO A 47 -7.96 22.42 2.50
C PRO A 47 -7.52 23.01 1.16
N ASN A 48 -7.94 22.38 0.07
CA ASN A 48 -7.62 22.73 -1.32
C ASN A 48 -6.11 22.71 -1.66
N GLU A 49 -5.28 22.08 -0.82
CA GLU A 49 -3.86 21.87 -1.10
C GLU A 49 -3.67 20.57 -1.88
N THR A 50 -2.62 20.53 -2.73
CA THR A 50 -2.10 19.29 -3.30
C THR A 50 -0.73 19.01 -2.72
N LYS A 51 -0.55 17.80 -2.17
CA LYS A 51 0.75 17.36 -1.63
C LYS A 51 1.12 16.00 -2.19
N LYS A 52 2.36 15.89 -2.68
CA LYS A 52 2.95 14.63 -3.16
C LYS A 52 4.12 14.23 -2.28
N ILE A 53 4.22 12.94 -1.98
CA ILE A 53 5.36 12.34 -1.26
C ILE A 53 5.88 11.17 -2.08
N GLU A 54 7.20 11.13 -2.22
CA GLU A 54 7.92 10.02 -2.83
C GLU A 54 8.75 9.33 -1.75
N ASN A 55 8.63 8.00 -1.67
CA ASN A 55 9.35 7.18 -0.71
C ASN A 55 10.17 6.09 -1.41
N ASN A 56 11.33 5.80 -0.83
CA ASN A 56 12.10 4.60 -1.18
C ASN A 56 12.07 3.65 0.03
N LEU A 57 11.40 2.52 -0.14
CA LEU A 57 11.16 1.57 0.94
C LEU A 57 12.47 0.85 1.28
N SER A 58 13.15 1.34 2.31
CA SER A 58 14.46 0.86 2.79
C SER A 58 14.48 0.52 4.29
N GLN A 59 13.47 0.98 5.04
CA GLN A 59 13.30 0.72 6.48
C GLN A 59 11.82 0.74 6.85
N SER A 60 11.51 0.24 8.04
CA SER A 60 10.14 0.28 8.55
C SER A 60 9.63 1.71 8.75
N LYS A 61 8.44 2.00 8.23
CA LYS A 61 7.81 3.32 8.31
C LYS A 61 6.33 3.18 8.62
N LEU A 62 5.83 4.04 9.51
CA LEU A 62 4.41 4.27 9.72
C LEU A 62 4.12 5.72 9.31
N LEU A 63 3.24 5.92 8.33
CA LEU A 63 2.83 7.25 7.89
C LEU A 63 1.31 7.39 8.02
N ILE A 64 0.88 8.47 8.69
CA ILE A 64 -0.53 8.83 8.78
C ILE A 64 -0.75 10.20 8.15
N VAL A 65 -1.72 10.28 7.24
CA VAL A 65 -1.99 11.49 6.46
C VAL A 65 -3.43 11.91 6.62
N TYR A 66 -3.67 13.15 7.01
CA TYR A 66 -5.00 13.77 7.09
C TYR A 66 -5.18 14.72 5.91
N VAL A 67 -6.25 14.50 5.14
CA VAL A 67 -6.51 15.25 3.91
C VAL A 67 -7.75 16.11 4.10
N GLY A 68 -7.55 17.43 4.07
CA GLY A 68 -8.59 18.44 4.26
C GLY A 68 -9.56 18.58 3.08
N GLU A 69 -10.55 19.46 3.23
CA GLU A 69 -11.61 19.68 2.23
C GLU A 69 -11.04 20.08 0.88
N GLY A 70 -11.46 19.40 -0.19
CA GLY A 70 -10.99 19.65 -1.56
C GLY A 70 -9.50 19.38 -1.80
N ALA A 71 -8.78 18.89 -0.80
CA ALA A 71 -7.34 18.64 -0.90
C ALA A 71 -7.04 17.33 -1.63
N THR A 72 -5.83 17.22 -2.17
CA THR A 72 -5.34 16.04 -2.89
C THR A 72 -4.01 15.59 -2.29
N PHE A 73 -3.90 14.31 -1.98
CA PHE A 73 -2.66 13.70 -1.52
C PHE A 73 -2.21 12.58 -2.45
N GLU A 74 -0.95 12.62 -2.87
CA GLU A 74 -0.35 11.61 -3.75
C GLU A 74 0.82 10.97 -3.04
N TYR A 75 0.77 9.66 -2.87
CA TYR A 75 1.86 8.88 -2.32
C TYR A 75 2.44 7.97 -3.40
N VAL A 76 3.73 8.13 -3.67
CA VAL A 76 4.47 7.27 -4.61
C VAL A 76 5.54 6.55 -3.83
N GLU A 77 5.59 5.23 -3.97
CA GLU A 77 6.62 4.42 -3.34
C GLU A 77 7.28 3.48 -4.34
N SER A 78 8.60 3.31 -4.18
CA SER A 78 9.31 2.30 -4.92
C SER A 78 10.41 1.64 -4.09
N SER A 79 10.82 0.44 -4.51
CA SER A 79 12.01 -0.21 -4.00
C SER A 79 12.59 -1.14 -5.04
N LYS A 80 13.91 -1.19 -5.15
CA LYS A 80 14.64 -2.04 -6.09
C LYS A 80 15.89 -2.61 -5.42
N SER A 81 15.68 -3.39 -4.38
CA SER A 81 16.75 -3.97 -3.56
C SER A 81 16.22 -5.09 -2.70
N GLN A 82 17.12 -5.86 -2.09
CA GLN A 82 16.74 -6.72 -0.97
C GLN A 82 16.34 -5.85 0.22
N VAL A 83 15.15 -6.06 0.77
CA VAL A 83 14.63 -5.28 1.91
C VAL A 83 14.00 -6.18 2.95
N VAL A 84 14.27 -5.87 4.22
CA VAL A 84 13.56 -6.42 5.37
C VAL A 84 12.91 -5.26 6.10
N GLY A 85 11.58 -5.26 6.21
CA GLY A 85 10.90 -4.16 6.88
C GLY A 85 9.39 -4.14 6.72
N LYS A 86 8.78 -3.11 7.32
CA LYS A 86 7.33 -2.92 7.33
C LYS A 86 6.94 -1.50 6.96
N ASN A 87 6.11 -1.33 5.96
CA ASN A 87 5.58 -0.03 5.57
C ASN A 87 4.06 0.00 5.75
N ASP A 88 3.61 0.79 6.71
CA ASP A 88 2.19 0.99 6.98
C ASP A 88 1.82 2.44 6.68
N ILE A 89 0.84 2.64 5.80
CA ILE A 89 0.35 3.96 5.41
C ILE A 89 -1.14 4.02 5.62
N HIS A 90 -1.56 5.06 6.34
CA HIS A 90 -2.95 5.34 6.64
C HIS A 90 -3.31 6.74 6.16
N ILE A 91 -4.17 6.84 5.16
CA ILE A 91 -4.65 8.12 4.64
C ILE A 91 -6.10 8.32 5.07
N ILE A 92 -6.38 9.41 5.76
CA ILE A 92 -7.71 9.81 6.20
C ILE A 92 -8.20 10.95 5.29
N LEU A 93 -9.18 10.66 4.44
CA LEU A 93 -9.91 11.64 3.65
C LEU A 93 -11.00 12.29 4.53
N ALA A 94 -10.56 13.23 5.37
CA ALA A 94 -11.38 13.87 6.40
C ALA A 94 -12.27 14.99 5.86
N GLY A 95 -11.87 15.63 4.76
CA GLY A 95 -12.61 16.72 4.16
C GLY A 95 -13.51 16.29 2.99
N ARG A 96 -14.64 16.99 2.82
CA ARG A 96 -15.52 16.80 1.65
C ARG A 96 -14.72 17.01 0.36
N GLY A 97 -14.90 16.14 -0.62
CA GLY A 97 -14.18 16.26 -1.90
C GLY A 97 -12.69 15.95 -1.86
N ALA A 98 -12.15 15.49 -0.72
CA ALA A 98 -10.75 15.12 -0.60
C ALA A 98 -10.39 13.92 -1.49
N LYS A 99 -9.15 13.89 -1.98
CA LYS A 99 -8.65 12.87 -2.90
C LYS A 99 -7.33 12.29 -2.41
N ALA A 100 -7.14 10.99 -2.62
CA ALA A 100 -5.84 10.36 -2.40
C ALA A 100 -5.48 9.34 -3.47
N SER A 101 -4.19 9.23 -3.76
CA SER A 101 -3.64 8.11 -4.52
C SER A 101 -2.43 7.49 -3.82
N ILE A 102 -2.31 6.17 -3.97
CA ILE A 102 -1.11 5.40 -3.64
C ILE A 102 -0.67 4.71 -4.92
N THR A 103 0.54 4.98 -5.37
CA THR A 103 1.17 4.29 -6.50
C THR A 103 2.46 3.64 -6.02
N SER A 104 2.56 2.31 -6.11
CA SER A 104 3.73 1.59 -5.64
C SER A 104 4.31 0.64 -6.67
N SER A 105 5.64 0.64 -6.80
CA SER A 105 6.39 -0.20 -7.73
C SER A 105 7.57 -0.88 -7.03
N TYR A 106 7.51 -2.20 -6.87
CA TYR A 106 8.51 -2.96 -6.10
C TYR A 106 9.23 -3.99 -6.97
N ASP A 107 10.55 -4.08 -6.80
CA ASP A 107 11.41 -5.11 -7.37
C ASP A 107 12.24 -5.70 -6.22
N PHE A 108 11.67 -6.72 -5.56
CA PHE A 108 12.25 -7.37 -4.39
C PHE A 108 12.99 -8.64 -4.78
N VAL A 109 14.21 -8.79 -4.26
CA VAL A 109 15.14 -9.87 -4.59
C VAL A 109 15.75 -10.50 -3.34
N GLY A 110 16.51 -11.59 -3.49
CA GLY A 110 17.21 -12.24 -2.39
C GLY A 110 16.27 -12.75 -1.30
N GLU A 111 16.64 -12.53 -0.04
CA GLU A 111 15.83 -12.90 1.15
C GLU A 111 15.02 -11.69 1.65
N SER A 112 14.33 -10.99 0.74
CA SER A 112 13.47 -9.88 1.16
C SER A 112 12.30 -10.38 2.02
N GLU A 113 11.98 -9.68 3.10
CA GLU A 113 10.81 -9.93 3.95
C GLU A 113 10.11 -8.60 4.22
N VAL A 114 9.00 -8.36 3.51
CA VAL A 114 8.34 -7.04 3.51
C VAL A 114 6.86 -7.17 3.85
N ASP A 115 6.41 -6.40 4.85
CA ASP A 115 4.98 -6.20 5.15
C ASP A 115 4.55 -4.81 4.69
N ILE A 116 3.60 -4.74 3.77
CA ILE A 116 3.09 -3.50 3.18
C ILE A 116 1.62 -3.39 3.54
N TYR A 117 1.21 -2.27 4.12
CA TYR A 117 -0.18 -1.97 4.38
C TYR A 117 -0.59 -0.61 3.86
N HIS A 118 -1.48 -0.63 2.87
CA HIS A 118 -2.11 0.58 2.36
C HIS A 118 -3.54 0.67 2.85
N LYS A 119 -3.83 1.66 3.69
CA LYS A 119 -5.18 1.89 4.18
C LYS A 119 -5.66 3.31 3.88
N ILE A 120 -6.84 3.41 3.27
CA ILE A 120 -7.50 4.68 3.02
C ILE A 120 -8.86 4.68 3.73
N TYR A 121 -9.08 5.71 4.56
CA TYR A 121 -10.34 5.97 5.25
C TYR A 121 -11.08 7.11 4.53
N HIS A 122 -12.30 6.84 4.08
CA HIS A 122 -13.23 7.84 3.60
C HIS A 122 -14.14 8.26 4.75
N GLU A 123 -13.88 9.42 5.35
CA GLU A 123 -14.65 9.95 6.49
C GLU A 123 -15.62 11.08 6.05
N ALA A 124 -15.52 11.56 4.81
CA ALA A 124 -16.37 12.59 4.25
C ALA A 124 -16.89 12.23 2.85
N SER A 125 -18.00 12.88 2.45
CA SER A 125 -18.63 12.66 1.14
C SER A 125 -17.85 13.28 -0.03
N HIS A 126 -18.12 12.75 -1.22
CA HIS A 126 -17.49 12.99 -2.51
C HIS A 126 -15.97 12.82 -2.51
N THR A 127 -15.47 11.99 -1.60
CA THR A 127 -14.06 11.62 -1.55
C THR A 127 -13.73 10.57 -2.61
N ILE A 128 -12.52 10.62 -3.15
CA ILE A 128 -12.04 9.72 -4.22
C ILE A 128 -10.68 9.15 -3.84
N SER A 129 -10.52 7.83 -3.95
CA SER A 129 -9.23 7.17 -3.75
C SER A 129 -8.85 6.22 -4.88
N LYS A 130 -7.54 6.09 -5.13
CA LYS A 130 -6.96 5.07 -6.01
C LYS A 130 -5.72 4.45 -5.36
N ILE A 131 -5.64 3.12 -5.35
CA ILE A 131 -4.44 2.35 -4.99
C ILE A 131 -4.00 1.55 -6.23
N ASP A 132 -2.76 1.74 -6.68
CA ASP A 132 -2.15 1.02 -7.80
C ASP A 132 -0.80 0.47 -7.37
N VAL A 133 -0.72 -0.85 -7.21
CA VAL A 133 0.47 -1.54 -6.70
C VAL A 133 0.95 -2.55 -7.72
N ARG A 134 2.23 -2.48 -8.08
CA ARG A 134 2.91 -3.52 -8.85
C ARG A 134 4.15 -4.00 -8.11
N GLY A 135 4.34 -5.31 -8.04
CA GLY A 135 5.50 -5.91 -7.41
C GLY A 135 6.08 -7.05 -8.24
N VAL A 136 7.40 -7.15 -8.26
CA VAL A 136 8.15 -8.25 -8.85
C VAL A 136 8.99 -8.86 -7.74
N LEU A 137 8.86 -10.17 -7.54
CA LEU A 137 9.55 -10.92 -6.50
C LEU A 137 10.42 -12.00 -7.12
N LYS A 138 11.69 -12.05 -6.71
CA LYS A 138 12.68 -13.03 -7.17
C LYS A 138 13.40 -13.69 -5.99
N ASP A 139 14.03 -14.82 -6.27
CA ASP A 139 14.81 -15.63 -5.33
C ASP A 139 13.91 -16.16 -4.19
N LYS A 140 14.11 -15.69 -2.96
CA LYS A 140 13.35 -16.08 -1.77
C LYS A 140 12.53 -14.93 -1.19
N ALA A 141 12.28 -13.89 -1.99
CA ALA A 141 11.55 -12.72 -1.54
C ALA A 141 10.12 -13.10 -1.10
N HIS A 142 9.74 -12.64 0.08
CA HIS A 142 8.42 -12.80 0.65
C HIS A 142 7.80 -11.44 0.94
N VAL A 143 6.62 -11.19 0.37
CA VAL A 143 5.84 -9.97 0.62
C VAL A 143 4.49 -10.34 1.21
N ILE A 144 4.13 -9.66 2.29
CA ILE A 144 2.76 -9.62 2.79
C ILE A 144 2.18 -8.29 2.34
N TYR A 145 1.25 -8.33 1.38
CA TYR A 145 0.57 -7.14 0.90
C TYR A 145 -0.82 -7.07 1.51
N ARG A 146 -1.09 -6.01 2.26
CA ARG A 146 -2.38 -5.74 2.88
C ARG A 146 -2.92 -4.45 2.34
N SER A 147 -4.22 -4.41 2.15
CA SER A 147 -4.91 -3.18 1.81
C SER A 147 -6.31 -3.13 2.38
N ASP A 148 -6.78 -1.92 2.61
CA ASP A 148 -8.09 -1.66 3.16
C ASP A 148 -8.61 -0.30 2.68
N ILE A 149 -9.71 -0.31 1.94
CA ILE A 149 -10.49 0.90 1.66
C ILE A 149 -11.72 0.87 2.58
N ALA A 150 -11.70 1.76 3.58
CA ALA A 150 -12.77 1.90 4.55
C ALA A 150 -13.68 3.08 4.17
N MET A 151 -14.97 2.80 4.03
CA MET A 151 -16.02 3.79 3.75
C MET A 151 -16.84 4.03 5.00
N GLY A 152 -16.81 5.26 5.52
CA GLY A 152 -17.62 5.70 6.66
C GLY A 152 -19.13 5.57 6.42
N LYS A 153 -19.92 5.85 7.46
CA LYS A 153 -21.38 5.79 7.39
C LYS A 153 -21.96 7.04 6.74
N GLU A 154 -23.07 6.87 6.01
CA GLU A 154 -23.86 7.99 5.46
C GLU A 154 -23.07 8.94 4.53
N ILE A 155 -22.04 8.42 3.86
CA ILE A 155 -21.25 9.17 2.87
C ILE A 155 -21.51 8.69 1.45
N GLU A 156 -21.29 9.57 0.48
CA GLU A 156 -21.15 9.20 -0.93
C GLU A 156 -19.67 9.22 -1.30
N ALA A 157 -19.07 8.13 -1.79
CA ALA A 157 -17.62 8.09 -2.05
C ALA A 157 -17.23 7.08 -3.13
N LYS A 158 -16.01 7.22 -3.67
CA LYS A 158 -15.45 6.31 -4.66
C LYS A 158 -14.04 5.86 -4.28
N GLY A 159 -13.76 4.57 -4.41
CA GLY A 159 -12.43 4.01 -4.16
C GLY A 159 -12.11 2.87 -5.10
N GLU A 160 -10.90 2.85 -5.65
CA GLU A 160 -10.44 1.81 -6.56
C GLU A 160 -9.09 1.26 -6.10
N GLU A 161 -8.95 -0.06 -6.11
CA GLU A 161 -7.68 -0.74 -5.89
C GLU A 161 -7.35 -1.69 -7.06
N SER A 162 -6.10 -1.62 -7.49
CA SER A 162 -5.45 -2.58 -8.37
C SER A 162 -4.09 -2.98 -7.79
N ALA A 163 -3.91 -4.26 -7.51
CA ALA A 163 -2.64 -4.83 -7.09
C ALA A 163 -2.23 -5.96 -8.05
N SER A 164 -0.99 -5.94 -8.53
CA SER A 164 -0.46 -6.96 -9.44
C SER A 164 0.93 -7.39 -9.00
N PHE A 165 1.17 -8.70 -8.95
CA PHE A 165 2.48 -9.25 -8.59
C PHE A 165 2.99 -10.23 -9.65
N LEU A 166 4.27 -10.11 -10.01
CA LEU A 166 5.03 -11.12 -10.75
C LEU A 166 5.92 -11.92 -9.80
N ILE A 167 5.83 -13.24 -9.88
CA ILE A 167 6.71 -14.16 -9.15
C ILE A 167 7.68 -14.79 -10.15
N LEU A 168 8.99 -14.56 -9.94
CA LEU A 168 10.06 -14.99 -10.86
C LEU A 168 10.85 -16.20 -10.37
N SER A 169 10.51 -16.76 -9.21
CA SER A 169 11.24 -17.88 -8.59
C SER A 169 10.28 -18.75 -7.80
N GLU A 170 10.52 -20.06 -7.77
CA GLU A 170 9.64 -21.02 -7.07
C GLU A 170 9.56 -20.76 -5.56
N GLU A 171 10.63 -20.22 -4.96
CA GLU A 171 10.70 -19.89 -3.53
C GLU A 171 10.14 -18.49 -3.19
N ALA A 172 9.90 -17.64 -4.20
CA ALA A 172 9.34 -16.32 -3.99
C ALA A 172 7.83 -16.40 -3.72
N ARG A 173 7.34 -15.54 -2.83
CA ARG A 173 5.97 -15.64 -2.31
C ARG A 173 5.35 -14.28 -2.06
N VAL A 174 4.07 -14.14 -2.41
CA VAL A 174 3.24 -13.02 -1.96
C VAL A 174 2.00 -13.52 -1.23
N ASP A 175 1.76 -13.00 -0.03
CA ASP A 175 0.51 -13.17 0.70
C ASP A 175 -0.28 -11.87 0.60
N ALA A 176 -1.25 -11.82 -0.31
CA ALA A 176 -2.06 -10.63 -0.55
C ALA A 176 -3.43 -10.73 0.15
N ILE A 177 -3.75 -9.72 0.97
CA ILE A 177 -4.93 -9.67 1.83
C ILE A 177 -5.65 -8.31 1.64
N PRO A 178 -6.28 -8.11 0.47
CA PRO A 178 -7.08 -6.90 0.25
C PRO A 178 -8.42 -6.99 0.98
N SER A 179 -8.92 -5.85 1.45
CA SER A 179 -10.20 -5.75 2.15
C SER A 179 -10.94 -4.47 1.81
N LEU A 180 -12.27 -4.52 1.93
CA LEU A 180 -13.16 -3.37 1.80
C LEU A 180 -14.06 -3.34 3.03
N ASP A 181 -14.00 -2.25 3.80
CA ASP A 181 -14.87 -2.03 4.96
C ASP A 181 -15.93 -0.99 4.61
N ILE A 182 -17.10 -1.44 4.14
CA ILE A 182 -18.13 -0.56 3.58
C ILE A 182 -19.28 -0.38 4.59
N ALA A 183 -19.37 0.81 5.18
CA ALA A 183 -20.43 1.17 6.13
C ALA A 183 -21.50 2.11 5.55
N SER A 184 -21.43 2.46 4.26
CA SER A 184 -22.43 3.27 3.54
C SER A 184 -23.00 2.53 2.34
N ASN A 185 -24.25 2.86 1.98
CA ASN A 185 -24.95 2.27 0.84
C ASN A 185 -24.67 2.99 -0.48
N ASP A 186 -24.24 4.27 -0.43
CA ASP A 186 -24.09 5.11 -1.62
C ASP A 186 -22.62 5.26 -2.05
N VAL A 187 -21.92 4.14 -2.18
CA VAL A 187 -20.50 4.13 -2.54
C VAL A 187 -20.24 3.29 -3.78
N ARG A 188 -19.18 3.65 -4.51
CA ARG A 188 -18.65 2.80 -5.58
C ARG A 188 -17.23 2.38 -5.19
N CYS A 189 -17.06 1.11 -4.90
CA CYS A 189 -15.76 0.59 -4.52
C CYS A 189 -15.43 -0.68 -5.30
N SER A 190 -14.20 -0.80 -5.75
CA SER A 190 -13.68 -1.98 -6.44
C SER A 190 -12.26 -2.27 -5.97
N HIS A 191 -11.93 -3.54 -5.90
CA HIS A 191 -10.57 -4.01 -5.70
C HIS A 191 -10.27 -5.13 -6.70
N SER A 192 -9.03 -5.20 -7.15
CA SER A 192 -8.53 -6.24 -8.03
C SER A 192 -7.13 -6.64 -7.61
N LEU A 193 -6.87 -7.94 -7.66
CA LEU A 193 -5.59 -8.53 -7.33
C LEU A 193 -5.23 -9.56 -8.40
N SER A 194 -4.03 -9.46 -8.95
CA SER A 194 -3.46 -10.48 -9.83
C SER A 194 -2.09 -10.92 -9.33
N ILE A 195 -1.83 -12.21 -9.38
CA ILE A 195 -0.52 -12.81 -9.10
C ILE A 195 -0.25 -13.77 -10.25
N LYS A 196 0.87 -13.57 -10.95
CA LYS A 196 1.26 -14.43 -12.07
C LYS A 196 2.77 -14.66 -12.10
N ASP A 197 3.18 -15.69 -12.81
CA ASP A 197 4.56 -15.89 -13.25
C ASP A 197 4.74 -15.31 -14.67
N ILE A 198 6.00 -15.31 -15.15
CA ILE A 198 6.29 -15.05 -16.56
C ILE A 198 6.32 -16.39 -17.29
N SER A 199 5.37 -16.59 -18.20
CA SER A 199 5.28 -17.82 -18.98
C SER A 199 6.34 -17.88 -20.08
N ARG A 200 6.67 -19.10 -20.54
CA ARG A 200 7.54 -19.29 -21.72
C ARG A 200 6.96 -18.65 -22.98
N ASP A 201 5.64 -18.58 -23.10
CA ASP A 201 4.98 -17.97 -24.26
C ASP A 201 5.14 -16.45 -24.27
N GLU A 202 5.14 -15.80 -23.09
CA GLU A 202 5.44 -14.38 -22.95
C GLU A 202 6.90 -14.07 -23.33
N LEU A 203 7.85 -14.96 -23.03
CA LEU A 203 9.26 -14.83 -23.41
C LEU A 203 9.51 -15.11 -24.90
N PHE A 204 8.70 -15.97 -25.52
CA PHE A 204 8.89 -16.39 -26.91
C PHE A 204 8.94 -15.21 -27.88
N TYR A 205 8.05 -14.23 -27.73
CA TYR A 205 7.97 -13.12 -28.67
C TYR A 205 9.22 -12.20 -28.62
N PRO A 206 9.65 -11.68 -27.45
CA PRO A 206 10.92 -10.94 -27.33
C PRO A 206 12.13 -11.73 -27.84
N MET A 207 12.22 -13.02 -27.50
CA MET A 207 13.33 -13.87 -27.94
C MET A 207 13.35 -14.09 -29.45
N SER A 208 12.16 -14.26 -30.07
CA SER A 208 12.05 -14.37 -31.53
C SER A 208 12.52 -13.12 -32.27
N ARG A 209 12.61 -11.97 -31.58
CA ARG A 209 13.14 -10.71 -32.11
C ARG A 209 14.62 -10.49 -31.81
N GLY A 210 15.32 -11.52 -31.31
CA GLY A 210 16.76 -11.53 -31.14
C GLY A 210 17.25 -11.14 -29.74
N LEU A 211 16.36 -10.99 -28.77
CA LEU A 211 16.76 -10.88 -27.37
C LEU A 211 17.11 -12.27 -26.82
N ASP A 212 18.12 -12.34 -25.96
CA ASP A 212 18.30 -13.53 -25.13
C ASP A 212 17.22 -13.59 -24.03
N GLU A 213 17.17 -14.71 -23.33
CA GLU A 213 16.17 -14.95 -22.29
C GLU A 213 16.28 -13.89 -21.17
N GLU A 214 17.49 -13.56 -20.71
CA GLU A 214 17.73 -12.58 -19.65
C GLU A 214 17.22 -11.18 -20.02
N ASN A 215 17.55 -10.70 -21.23
CA ASN A 215 17.08 -9.41 -21.71
C ASN A 215 15.57 -9.41 -21.99
N SER A 216 14.99 -10.56 -22.37
CA SER A 216 13.55 -10.72 -22.54
C SER A 216 12.82 -10.61 -21.20
N TYR A 217 13.32 -11.27 -20.16
CA TYR A 217 12.80 -11.13 -18.79
C TYR A 217 12.86 -9.69 -18.32
N LYS A 218 14.00 -9.03 -18.49
CA LYS A 218 14.19 -7.64 -18.10
C LYS A 218 13.19 -6.72 -18.80
N LEU A 219 12.99 -6.89 -20.12
CA LEU A 219 12.02 -6.10 -20.88
C LEU A 219 10.59 -6.25 -20.33
N LEU A 220 10.18 -7.49 -20.02
CA LEU A 220 8.84 -7.76 -19.48
C LEU A 220 8.65 -7.19 -18.07
N VAL A 221 9.68 -7.32 -17.22
CA VAL A 221 9.69 -6.76 -15.86
C VAL A 221 9.65 -5.24 -15.87
N ASP A 222 10.48 -4.59 -16.69
CA ASP A 222 10.53 -3.13 -16.79
C ASP A 222 9.18 -2.58 -17.29
N GLY A 223 8.59 -3.19 -18.32
CA GLY A 223 7.26 -2.81 -18.81
C GLY A 223 6.13 -3.11 -17.82
N PHE A 224 6.27 -4.15 -16.99
CA PHE A 224 5.33 -4.43 -15.92
C PHE A 224 5.41 -3.39 -14.79
N LEU A 225 6.59 -2.88 -14.45
CA LEU A 225 6.76 -1.92 -13.35
C LEU A 225 6.51 -0.46 -13.74
N GLU A 226 6.26 -0.15 -15.01
CA GLU A 226 5.92 1.19 -15.50
C GLU A 226 4.46 1.55 -15.16
N ILE A 227 4.28 2.55 -14.27
CA ILE A 227 2.98 3.03 -13.76
C ILE A 227 2.92 4.56 -13.84
#